data_AF-A0A7S3XNG1-F1
#
_entry.id   AF-A0A7S3XNG1-F1
#
_cell.length_a   1.000
_cell.length_b   1.000
_cell.length_c   1.000
_cell.angle_alpha   90.00
_cell.angle_beta   90.00
_cell.angle_gamma   90.00
#
_symmetry.space_group_name_H-M   'P 1'
#
loop_
_entity.id
_entity.type
_entity.pdbx_description
1 polymer ?
#
loop_
_entity_poly.entity_id
_entity_poly.type
_entity_poly.pdbx_seq_one_letter_code
_entity_poly.pdbx_strand_id
1 'polypeptide(L)'
;APVCSTSHQLLLLKQTVFQGGGAVCLQVDVGCEAYEGSIVVQAPPAWAPMPPFKGDAPLIPKIKAETSYLCRRKFMMVNGMHTTLAFMTLCMREEGNTPGTHVLLNYAEETKEVRARVWAWATGRLLMLAWEHDLEIMADAHGVEGERALCGVLLDYARVTLRRFSGVSDTTTRVLSGGVANRWETRLKPVHDFLQGTQKLDRFGRLLLREAGVELPSLRHQVAELVAEGRRFTGQGAKKAAKQ
;
A
#
# COMPACT_ATOMS: atom_id res chain seq x y z
N ALA A 1 20.12 -14.60 -0.21
CA ALA A 1 19.27 -14.68 -1.41
C ALA A 1 18.85 -13.27 -1.80
N PRO A 2 18.90 -12.86 -3.08
CA PRO A 2 18.40 -11.55 -3.48
C PRO A 2 16.89 -11.52 -3.22
N VAL A 3 16.45 -10.56 -2.41
CA VAL A 3 15.02 -10.33 -2.15
C VAL A 3 14.46 -9.65 -3.39
N CYS A 4 13.98 -10.43 -4.34
CA CYS A 4 13.17 -9.91 -5.43
C CYS A 4 11.82 -9.50 -4.84
N SER A 5 11.59 -8.20 -4.66
CA SER A 5 10.25 -7.70 -4.38
C SER A 5 9.53 -7.53 -5.70
N THR A 6 8.88 -8.59 -6.18
CA THR A 6 8.01 -8.50 -7.35
C THR A 6 6.79 -7.66 -6.99
N SER A 7 6.57 -6.59 -7.78
CA SER A 7 5.26 -5.96 -7.87
C SER A 7 4.25 -7.03 -8.23
N HIS A 8 3.37 -7.36 -7.28
CA HIS A 8 2.18 -8.11 -7.63
C HIS A 8 1.33 -7.15 -8.46
N GLN A 9 1.38 -7.30 -9.78
CA GLN A 9 0.28 -6.90 -10.63
C GLN A 9 -0.99 -7.55 -10.04
N LEU A 10 -2.11 -6.83 -10.03
CA LEU A 10 -3.40 -7.49 -9.80
C LEU A 10 -3.62 -8.46 -10.96
N LEU A 11 -3.24 -9.72 -10.75
CA LEU A 11 -3.45 -10.78 -11.71
C LEU A 11 -4.84 -11.35 -11.50
N LEU A 12 -5.70 -11.20 -12.51
CA LEU A 12 -6.97 -11.90 -12.61
C LEU A 12 -6.73 -13.14 -13.45
N LEU A 13 -6.80 -14.31 -12.82
CA LEU A 13 -6.77 -15.60 -13.51
C LEU A 13 -8.20 -16.02 -13.83
N LYS A 14 -8.51 -16.19 -15.11
CA LYS A 14 -9.69 -16.93 -15.55
C LYS A 14 -9.24 -18.25 -16.15
N GLN A 15 -9.70 -19.35 -15.57
CA GLN A 15 -9.52 -20.70 -16.11
C GLN A 15 -10.82 -21.14 -16.77
N THR A 16 -10.77 -21.47 -18.05
CA THR A 16 -11.92 -22.04 -18.78
C THR A 16 -11.54 -23.44 -19.25
N VAL A 17 -12.31 -24.44 -18.84
CA VAL A 17 -12.10 -25.84 -19.24
C VAL A 17 -13.04 -26.17 -20.39
N PHE A 18 -12.48 -26.48 -21.56
CA PHE A 18 -13.24 -27.02 -22.68
C PHE A 18 -13.09 -28.55 -22.72
N GLN A 19 -14.22 -29.26 -22.70
CA GLN A 19 -14.25 -30.69 -22.99
C GLN A 19 -14.68 -30.90 -24.45
N GLY A 20 -13.70 -31.12 -25.32
CA GLY A 20 -13.92 -31.58 -26.69
C GLY A 20 -12.92 -32.68 -27.02
N GLY A 21 -13.41 -33.90 -27.25
CA GLY A 21 -12.69 -34.98 -27.95
C GLY A 21 -11.26 -35.27 -27.51
N GLY A 22 -11.04 -35.75 -26.29
CA GLY A 22 -9.85 -36.54 -25.92
C GLY A 22 -8.60 -35.79 -25.46
N ALA A 23 -8.53 -34.46 -25.54
CA ALA A 23 -7.44 -33.68 -24.96
C ALA A 23 -7.99 -32.48 -24.15
N VAL A 24 -7.64 -32.42 -22.86
CA VAL A 24 -7.94 -31.26 -22.02
C VAL A 24 -6.94 -30.15 -22.39
N CYS A 25 -7.39 -29.18 -23.19
CA CYS A 25 -6.62 -27.96 -23.42
C CYS A 25 -6.92 -26.97 -22.28
N LEU A 26 -5.90 -26.68 -21.45
CA LEU A 26 -6.02 -25.76 -20.33
C LEU A 26 -5.68 -24.35 -20.83
N GLN A 27 -6.71 -23.57 -21.16
CA GLN A 27 -6.53 -22.16 -21.52
C GLN A 27 -6.44 -21.33 -20.24
N VAL A 28 -5.32 -20.64 -20.06
CA VAL A 28 -5.08 -19.74 -18.93
C VAL A 28 -5.05 -18.32 -19.47
N ASP A 29 -6.13 -17.58 -19.22
CA ASP A 29 -6.19 -16.16 -19.53
C ASP A 29 -5.68 -15.37 -18.32
N VAL A 30 -4.65 -14.56 -18.55
CA VAL A 30 -4.03 -13.71 -17.53
C VAL A 30 -4.39 -12.25 -17.82
N GLY A 31 -5.20 -11.65 -16.96
CA GLY A 31 -5.44 -10.21 -16.95
C GLY A 31 -4.52 -9.50 -15.95
N CYS A 32 -3.98 -8.34 -16.33
CA CYS A 32 -3.24 -7.44 -15.46
C CYS A 32 -3.77 -6.00 -15.56
N GLU A 33 -3.45 -5.18 -14.56
CA GLU A 33 -3.69 -3.73 -14.66
C GLU A 33 -2.82 -3.10 -15.75
N ALA A 34 -3.26 -1.99 -16.34
CA ALA A 34 -2.50 -1.28 -17.38
C ALA A 34 -1.20 -0.63 -16.86
N TYR A 35 -1.03 -0.52 -15.54
CA TYR A 35 0.19 0.00 -14.95
C TYR A 35 1.33 -1.01 -15.12
N GLU A 36 2.38 -0.60 -15.82
CA GLU A 36 3.54 -1.46 -16.18
C GLU A 36 4.22 -2.10 -14.96
N GLY A 37 4.05 -1.50 -13.78
CA GLY A 37 4.63 -1.98 -12.53
C GLY A 37 6.01 -1.40 -12.29
N SER A 38 6.67 -1.92 -11.26
CA SER A 38 8.09 -1.66 -11.02
C SER A 38 8.74 -2.94 -10.50
N ILE A 39 9.89 -3.29 -11.04
CA ILE A 39 10.68 -4.43 -10.53
C ILE A 39 11.92 -3.84 -9.87
N VAL A 40 12.03 -3.97 -8.55
CA VAL A 40 13.23 -3.51 -7.84
C VAL A 40 14.18 -4.68 -7.72
N VAL A 41 15.34 -4.56 -8.38
CA VAL A 41 16.37 -5.60 -8.41
C VAL A 41 17.61 -5.03 -7.76
N GLN A 42 18.03 -5.63 -6.65
CA GLN A 42 19.30 -5.25 -6.05
C GLN A 42 20.42 -5.45 -7.08
N ALA A 43 21.25 -4.41 -7.27
CA ALA A 43 22.35 -4.46 -8.23
C ALA A 43 23.20 -5.73 -8.02
N PRO A 44 23.48 -6.51 -9.08
CA PRO A 44 24.37 -7.64 -8.98
C PRO A 44 25.79 -7.15 -8.64
N PRO A 45 26.65 -8.01 -8.06
CA PRO A 45 28.07 -7.71 -7.92
C PRO A 45 28.68 -7.30 -9.27
N ALA A 46 29.73 -6.46 -9.26
CA ALA A 46 30.35 -5.92 -10.48
C ALA A 46 30.83 -6.99 -11.49
N TRP A 47 31.10 -8.21 -11.02
CA TRP A 47 31.53 -9.33 -11.86
C TRP A 47 30.38 -10.13 -12.49
N ALA A 48 29.15 -9.92 -12.03
CA ALA A 48 27.98 -10.66 -12.49
C ALA A 48 27.25 -9.90 -13.62
N PRO A 49 26.72 -10.62 -14.63
CA PRO A 49 25.98 -9.98 -15.69
C PRO A 49 24.72 -9.31 -15.16
N MET A 50 24.37 -8.17 -15.74
CA MET A 50 23.10 -7.50 -15.45
C MET A 50 21.93 -8.41 -15.82
N PRO A 51 20.86 -8.46 -15.00
CA PRO A 51 19.66 -9.20 -15.36
C PRO A 51 19.12 -8.72 -16.72
N PRO A 52 18.60 -9.63 -17.57
CA PRO A 52 18.19 -9.30 -18.93
C PRO A 52 16.82 -8.58 -18.98
N PHE A 53 16.58 -7.64 -18.06
CA PHE A 53 15.41 -6.79 -18.10
C PHE A 53 15.64 -5.63 -19.08
N LYS A 54 14.58 -5.23 -19.79
CA LYS A 54 14.58 -4.10 -20.74
C LYS A 54 13.50 -3.09 -20.34
N GLY A 55 13.64 -1.85 -20.83
CA GLY A 55 12.72 -0.74 -20.56
C GLY A 55 12.99 -0.07 -19.22
N ASP A 56 12.09 0.83 -18.83
CA ASP A 56 12.26 1.71 -17.65
C ASP A 56 11.62 1.15 -16.37
N ALA A 57 10.85 0.05 -16.47
CA ALA A 57 10.19 -0.60 -15.34
C ALA A 57 11.14 -1.25 -14.30
N PRO A 58 12.31 -1.80 -14.69
CA PRO A 58 13.29 -2.32 -13.74
C PRO A 58 14.07 -1.17 -13.09
N LEU A 59 13.95 -1.06 -11.77
CA LEU A 59 14.78 -0.18 -10.95
C LEU A 59 15.93 -1.00 -10.39
N ILE A 60 17.15 -0.50 -10.57
CA ILE A 60 18.37 -1.16 -10.12
C ILE A 60 19.09 -0.22 -9.15
N PRO A 61 18.75 -0.28 -7.85
CA PRO A 61 19.30 0.65 -6.87
C PRO A 61 20.79 0.37 -6.66
N LYS A 62 21.57 1.44 -6.45
CA LYS A 62 23.04 1.37 -6.34
C LYS A 62 23.46 0.73 -5.04
N ILE A 63 22.69 0.98 -3.97
CA ILE A 63 22.98 0.48 -2.63
C ILE A 63 21.78 -0.23 -2.00
N LYS A 64 22.07 -1.04 -0.98
CA LYS A 64 21.07 -1.81 -0.24
C LYS A 64 20.01 -0.92 0.44
N ALA A 65 20.40 0.26 0.91
CA ALA A 65 19.49 1.19 1.58
C ALA A 65 18.39 1.69 0.65
N GLU A 66 18.72 2.05 -0.60
CA GLU A 66 17.74 2.42 -1.63
C GLU A 66 16.79 1.25 -1.96
N THR A 67 17.33 0.04 -2.09
CA THR A 67 16.52 -1.18 -2.30
C THR A 67 15.51 -1.36 -1.15
N SER A 68 15.99 -1.22 0.09
CA SER A 68 15.15 -1.34 1.28
C SER A 68 14.06 -0.29 1.30
N TYR A 69 14.39 0.96 0.98
CA TYR A 69 13.43 2.06 0.86
C TYR A 69 12.37 1.77 -0.21
N LEU A 70 12.77 1.39 -1.43
CA LEU A 70 11.81 1.15 -2.51
C LEU A 70 10.87 -0.03 -2.20
N CYS A 71 11.40 -1.09 -1.58
CA CYS A 71 10.59 -2.20 -1.08
C CYS A 71 9.60 -1.74 0.01
N ARG A 72 10.07 -0.91 0.96
CA ARG A 72 9.24 -0.37 2.03
C ARG A 72 8.18 0.59 1.51
N ARG A 73 8.50 1.44 0.54
CA ARG A 73 7.56 2.33 -0.16
C ARG A 73 6.43 1.53 -0.80
N LYS A 74 6.73 0.43 -1.51
CA LYS A 74 5.71 -0.46 -2.07
C LYS A 74 4.87 -1.10 -0.97
N PHE A 75 5.50 -1.59 0.09
CA PHE A 75 4.78 -2.20 1.21
C PHE A 75 3.82 -1.21 1.88
N MET A 76 4.27 0.01 2.15
CA MET A 76 3.47 1.06 2.79
C MET A 76 2.37 1.55 1.86
N MET A 77 2.72 1.96 0.65
CA MET A 77 1.77 2.64 -0.23
C MET A 77 0.88 1.67 -1.00
N VAL A 78 1.42 0.61 -1.61
CA VAL A 78 0.57 -0.30 -2.39
C VAL A 78 -0.12 -1.28 -1.44
N ASN A 79 0.62 -2.13 -0.74
CA ASN A 79 0.00 -3.13 0.12
C ASN A 79 -0.77 -2.49 1.29
N GLY A 80 -0.20 -1.45 1.89
CA GLY A 80 -0.79 -0.75 3.03
C GLY A 80 -2.04 0.04 2.66
N MET A 81 -2.05 0.82 1.57
CA MET A 81 -3.29 1.52 1.17
C MET A 81 -4.35 0.55 0.68
N HIS A 82 -4.00 -0.54 0.01
CA HIS A 82 -4.99 -1.55 -0.36
C HIS A 82 -5.68 -2.16 0.87
N THR A 83 -4.89 -2.41 1.93
CA THR A 83 -5.42 -2.87 3.22
C THR A 83 -6.27 -1.78 3.88
N THR A 84 -5.86 -0.51 3.78
CA THR A 84 -6.61 0.64 4.31
C THR A 84 -7.98 0.74 3.65
N LEU A 85 -8.04 0.64 2.31
CA LEU A 85 -9.30 0.63 1.57
C LEU A 85 -10.19 -0.54 1.97
N ALA A 86 -9.62 -1.74 2.16
CA ALA A 86 -10.38 -2.90 2.63
C ALA A 86 -11.01 -2.67 4.01
N PHE A 87 -10.27 -2.13 4.98
CA PHE A 87 -10.84 -1.81 6.29
C PHE A 87 -11.84 -0.67 6.23
N MET A 88 -11.60 0.39 5.45
CA MET A 88 -12.58 1.47 5.26
C MET A 88 -13.88 0.93 4.65
N THR A 89 -13.77 0.06 3.64
CA THR A 89 -14.91 -0.61 3.01
C THR A 89 -15.71 -1.41 4.04
N LEU A 90 -15.03 -2.23 4.86
CA LEU A 90 -15.69 -3.00 5.92
C LEU A 90 -16.35 -2.09 6.96
N CYS A 91 -15.68 -1.05 7.42
CA CYS A 91 -16.24 -0.10 8.39
C CYS A 91 -17.52 0.57 7.87
N MET A 92 -17.53 0.94 6.59
CA MET A 92 -18.66 1.64 5.97
C MET A 92 -19.83 0.71 5.58
N ARG A 93 -19.56 -0.55 5.22
CA ARG A 93 -20.56 -1.44 4.60
C ARG A 93 -20.96 -2.63 5.46
N GLU A 94 -20.20 -2.96 6.49
CA GLU A 94 -20.47 -4.09 7.38
C GLU A 94 -21.10 -3.59 8.69
N GLU A 95 -22.27 -4.10 9.03
CA GLU A 95 -22.96 -3.74 10.28
C GLU A 95 -22.46 -4.57 11.47
N GLY A 96 -21.94 -5.78 11.20
CA GLY A 96 -21.49 -6.73 12.22
C GLY A 96 -19.99 -6.68 12.53
N ASN A 97 -19.56 -7.62 13.39
CA ASN A 97 -18.13 -7.82 13.73
C ASN A 97 -17.44 -8.87 12.86
N THR A 98 -18.20 -9.58 12.03
CA THR A 98 -17.66 -10.58 11.11
C THR A 98 -17.40 -9.92 9.77
N PRO A 99 -16.16 -9.94 9.25
CA PRO A 99 -15.84 -9.29 7.98
C PRO A 99 -16.47 -10.05 6.81
N GLY A 100 -17.37 -9.38 6.06
CA GLY A 100 -17.96 -9.89 4.83
C GLY A 100 -17.11 -9.63 3.57
N THR A 101 -17.66 -10.06 2.43
CA THR A 101 -17.06 -9.84 1.11
C THR A 101 -17.70 -8.61 0.45
N HIS A 102 -16.92 -7.56 0.27
CA HIS A 102 -17.36 -6.31 -0.35
C HIS A 102 -16.38 -5.89 -1.42
N VAL A 103 -16.88 -5.35 -2.54
CA VAL A 103 -16.03 -4.65 -3.51
C VAL A 103 -15.42 -3.42 -2.84
N LEU A 104 -14.11 -3.22 -2.98
CA LEU A 104 -13.40 -2.12 -2.34
C LEU A 104 -13.94 -0.75 -2.77
N LEU A 105 -13.84 0.24 -1.88
CA LEU A 105 -14.12 1.64 -2.20
C LEU A 105 -13.31 2.08 -3.42
N ASN A 106 -14.00 2.71 -4.37
CA ASN A 106 -13.37 3.27 -5.56
C ASN A 106 -13.06 4.75 -5.32
N TYR A 107 -11.79 5.06 -5.03
CA TYR A 107 -11.35 6.42 -4.70
C TYR A 107 -11.85 7.52 -5.66
N ALA A 108 -11.99 7.24 -6.96
CA ALA A 108 -12.47 8.20 -7.95
C ALA A 108 -13.98 8.50 -7.86
N GLU A 109 -14.77 7.56 -7.34
CA GLU A 109 -16.25 7.62 -7.30
C GLU A 109 -16.79 8.02 -5.92
N GLU A 110 -15.97 7.92 -4.87
CA GLU A 110 -16.36 8.26 -3.50
C GLU A 110 -16.54 9.76 -3.26
N THR A 111 -17.24 10.14 -2.17
CA THR A 111 -17.45 11.55 -1.81
C THR A 111 -16.14 12.28 -1.47
N LYS A 112 -16.18 13.62 -1.44
CA LYS A 112 -15.01 14.45 -1.10
C LYS A 112 -14.47 14.11 0.30
N GLU A 113 -15.36 13.81 1.24
CA GLU A 113 -15.04 13.47 2.63
C GLU A 113 -14.31 12.13 2.71
N VAL A 114 -14.82 11.11 2.01
CA VAL A 114 -14.17 9.78 1.95
C VAL A 114 -12.81 9.89 1.25
N ARG A 115 -12.73 10.63 0.14
CA ARG A 115 -11.44 10.88 -0.55
C ARG A 115 -10.44 11.60 0.36
N ALA A 116 -10.88 12.59 1.14
CA ALA A 116 -10.02 13.24 2.11
C ALA A 116 -9.51 12.25 3.17
N ARG A 117 -10.36 11.32 3.63
CA ARG A 117 -9.97 10.22 4.55
C ARG A 117 -8.92 9.28 3.96
N VAL A 118 -9.13 8.84 2.72
CA VAL A 118 -8.16 8.00 2.02
C VAL A 118 -6.83 8.75 1.82
N TRP A 119 -6.89 10.03 1.44
CA TRP A 119 -5.71 10.86 1.22
C TRP A 119 -4.91 11.13 2.51
N ALA A 120 -5.60 11.35 3.64
CA ALA A 120 -4.96 11.46 4.94
C ALA A 120 -4.20 10.16 5.28
N TRP A 121 -4.79 9.00 5.07
CA TRP A 121 -4.10 7.72 5.27
C TRP A 121 -2.87 7.54 4.38
N ALA A 122 -2.96 7.92 3.10
CA ALA A 122 -1.81 7.90 2.20
C ALA A 122 -0.69 8.81 2.72
N THR A 123 -1.04 10.01 3.18
CA THR A 123 -0.10 10.99 3.72
C THR A 123 0.55 10.49 5.03
N GLY A 124 -0.22 9.88 5.93
CA GLY A 124 0.31 9.32 7.18
C GLY A 124 1.31 8.19 6.95
N ARG A 125 1.09 7.37 5.92
CA ARG A 125 2.03 6.34 5.51
C ARG A 125 3.31 6.91 4.89
N LEU A 126 3.21 7.99 4.12
CA LEU A 126 4.39 8.69 3.59
C LEU A 126 5.21 9.35 4.71
N LEU A 127 4.56 9.92 5.73
CA LEU A 127 5.25 10.44 6.92
C LEU A 127 6.02 9.34 7.64
N MET A 128 5.39 8.18 7.87
CA MET A 128 6.05 7.04 8.49
C MET A 128 7.21 6.53 7.64
N LEU A 129 7.04 6.47 6.31
CA LEU A 129 8.10 6.07 5.38
C LEU A 129 9.30 7.02 5.44
N ALA A 130 9.06 8.33 5.47
CA ALA A 130 10.11 9.34 5.57
C ALA A 130 10.78 9.36 6.96
N TRP A 131 10.09 8.91 8.00
CA TRP A 131 10.67 8.73 9.32
C TRP A 131 11.56 7.48 9.42
N GLU A 132 11.22 6.41 8.68
CA GLU A 132 11.96 5.14 8.69
C GLU A 132 13.24 5.17 7.84
N HIS A 133 13.41 6.16 6.96
CA HIS A 133 14.48 6.19 5.98
C HIS A 133 15.14 7.57 5.89
N ASP A 134 16.43 7.56 5.58
CA ASP A 134 17.20 8.77 5.33
C ASP A 134 16.73 9.48 4.05
N LEU A 135 16.49 10.79 4.13
CA LEU A 135 15.96 11.58 3.02
C LEU A 135 16.93 11.69 1.84
N GLU A 136 18.25 11.68 2.07
CA GLU A 136 19.26 11.69 1.02
C GLU A 136 19.22 10.37 0.24
N ILE A 137 19.09 9.25 0.93
CA ILE A 137 18.91 7.93 0.30
C ILE A 137 17.61 7.87 -0.50
N MET A 138 16.53 8.44 0.04
CA MET A 138 15.25 8.50 -0.66
C MET A 138 15.33 9.37 -1.92
N ALA A 139 16.06 10.49 -1.85
CA ALA A 139 16.25 11.41 -2.97
C ALA A 139 17.14 10.80 -4.07
N ASP A 140 18.27 10.18 -3.71
CA ASP A 140 19.15 9.50 -4.68
C ASP A 140 18.44 8.35 -5.40
N ALA A 141 17.62 7.57 -4.67
CA ALA A 141 16.82 6.49 -5.26
C ALA A 141 15.85 6.95 -6.37
N HIS A 142 15.51 8.24 -6.41
CA HIS A 142 14.67 8.86 -7.44
C HIS A 142 15.43 9.81 -8.37
N GLY A 143 16.74 9.98 -8.18
CA GLY A 143 17.55 10.92 -8.96
C GLY A 143 17.08 12.37 -8.84
N VAL A 144 16.55 12.75 -7.67
CA VAL A 144 16.06 14.12 -7.42
C VAL A 144 16.90 14.80 -6.36
N GLU A 145 17.02 16.13 -6.46
CA GLU A 145 17.71 16.94 -5.47
C GLU A 145 16.74 17.79 -4.66
N GLY A 146 16.93 17.81 -3.35
CA GLY A 146 16.19 18.66 -2.42
C GLY A 146 14.84 18.09 -1.96
N GLU A 147 14.48 18.48 -0.73
CA GLU A 147 13.28 17.99 -0.03
C GLU A 147 11.98 18.24 -0.80
N ARG A 148 11.85 19.36 -1.52
CA ARG A 148 10.62 19.69 -2.28
C ARG A 148 10.42 18.74 -3.46
N ALA A 149 11.49 18.41 -4.19
CA ALA A 149 11.40 17.47 -5.31
C ALA A 149 11.06 16.06 -4.81
N LEU A 150 11.73 15.60 -3.74
CA LEU A 150 11.40 14.33 -3.10
C LEU A 150 9.95 14.28 -2.61
N CYS A 151 9.47 15.35 -1.96
CA CYS A 151 8.09 15.48 -1.52
C CYS A 151 7.11 15.32 -2.70
N GLY A 152 7.39 15.97 -3.85
CA GLY A 152 6.63 15.81 -5.08
C GLY A 152 6.55 14.36 -5.54
N VAL A 153 7.70 13.68 -5.62
CA VAL A 153 7.78 12.25 -6.01
C VAL A 153 6.93 11.36 -5.10
N LEU A 154 6.98 11.57 -3.78
CA LEU A 154 6.22 10.77 -2.82
C LEU A 154 4.70 10.98 -2.97
N LEU A 155 4.27 12.24 -3.09
CA LEU A 155 2.85 12.57 -3.23
C LEU A 155 2.30 12.12 -4.59
N ASP A 156 3.07 12.25 -5.67
CA ASP A 156 2.67 11.75 -6.99
C ASP A 156 2.56 10.24 -7.01
N TYR A 157 3.49 9.54 -6.37
CA TYR A 157 3.39 8.09 -6.22
C TYR A 157 2.13 7.67 -5.45
N ALA A 158 1.74 8.41 -4.41
CA ALA A 158 0.49 8.17 -3.69
C ALA A 158 -0.73 8.41 -4.60
N ARG A 159 -0.77 9.51 -5.37
CA ARG A 159 -1.85 9.81 -6.32
C ARG A 159 -1.98 8.73 -7.40
N VAL A 160 -0.87 8.31 -7.99
CA VAL A 160 -0.82 7.22 -8.97
C VAL A 160 -1.36 5.93 -8.35
N THR A 161 -0.93 5.60 -7.13
CA THR A 161 -1.38 4.39 -6.43
C THR A 161 -2.89 4.40 -6.20
N LEU A 162 -3.46 5.52 -5.77
CA LEU A 162 -4.91 5.63 -5.57
C LEU A 162 -5.68 5.55 -6.89
N ARG A 163 -5.19 6.19 -7.97
CA ARG A 163 -5.78 6.05 -9.31
C ARG A 163 -5.76 4.62 -9.82
N ARG A 164 -4.69 3.87 -9.54
CA ARG A 164 -4.58 2.45 -9.92
C ARG A 164 -5.64 1.59 -9.25
N PHE A 165 -5.86 1.80 -7.95
CA PHE A 165 -6.94 1.07 -7.25
C PHE A 165 -8.32 1.40 -7.78
N SER A 166 -8.55 2.61 -8.29
CA SER A 166 -9.80 2.96 -8.97
C SER A 166 -10.00 2.28 -10.33
N GLY A 167 -8.93 1.78 -10.97
CA GLY A 167 -9.00 1.13 -12.27
C GLY A 167 -9.26 -0.37 -12.23
N VAL A 168 -9.28 -1.00 -11.04
CA VAL A 168 -9.45 -2.45 -10.91
C VAL A 168 -10.41 -2.76 -9.77
N SER A 169 -11.38 -3.64 -10.02
CA SER A 169 -12.27 -4.15 -8.98
C SER A 169 -11.59 -5.24 -8.16
N ASP A 170 -11.63 -5.10 -6.84
CA ASP A 170 -11.13 -6.07 -5.88
C ASP A 170 -12.06 -6.19 -4.67
N THR A 171 -11.85 -7.20 -3.82
CA THR A 171 -12.68 -7.51 -2.67
C THR A 171 -11.93 -7.51 -1.34
N THR A 172 -12.64 -7.15 -0.27
CA THR A 172 -12.16 -7.23 1.12
C THR A 172 -11.58 -8.61 1.46
N THR A 173 -12.27 -9.69 1.05
CA THR A 173 -11.85 -11.08 1.31
C THR A 173 -10.52 -11.40 0.65
N ARG A 174 -10.29 -10.98 -0.60
CA ARG A 174 -9.01 -11.24 -1.28
C ARG A 174 -7.87 -10.46 -0.62
N VAL A 175 -8.06 -9.17 -0.35
CA VAL A 175 -7.02 -8.32 0.26
C VAL A 175 -6.66 -8.78 1.67
N LEU A 176 -7.66 -9.20 2.44
CA LEU A 176 -7.52 -9.59 3.84
C LEU A 176 -7.33 -11.10 4.05
N SER A 177 -7.22 -11.88 2.98
CA SER A 177 -7.01 -13.34 3.00
C SER A 177 -5.82 -13.81 3.85
N GLY A 178 -4.79 -12.97 4.00
CA GLY A 178 -3.65 -13.21 4.89
C GLY A 178 -3.95 -13.04 6.39
N GLY A 179 -5.22 -13.05 6.77
CA GLY A 179 -5.74 -12.89 8.13
C GLY A 179 -6.07 -11.44 8.48
N VAL A 180 -7.34 -11.14 8.77
CA VAL A 180 -7.82 -9.79 9.09
C VAL A 180 -7.07 -9.19 10.28
N ALA A 181 -6.94 -9.95 11.38
CA ALA A 181 -6.18 -9.51 12.55
C ALA A 181 -4.70 -9.22 12.22
N ASN A 182 -4.06 -10.09 11.45
CA ASN A 182 -2.67 -9.90 11.03
C ASN A 182 -2.49 -8.65 10.16
N ARG A 183 -3.42 -8.40 9.22
CA ARG A 183 -3.40 -7.20 8.38
C ARG A 183 -3.63 -5.93 9.19
N TRP A 184 -4.52 -5.97 10.18
CA TRP A 184 -4.73 -4.85 11.09
C TRP A 184 -3.45 -4.53 11.88
N GLU A 185 -2.87 -5.55 12.53
CA GLU A 185 -1.69 -5.42 13.41
C GLU A 185 -0.45 -4.96 12.65
N THR A 186 -0.21 -5.51 11.46
CA THR A 186 1.05 -5.29 10.73
C THR A 186 0.99 -4.16 9.70
N ARG A 187 -0.21 -3.64 9.35
CA ARG A 187 -0.36 -2.63 8.30
C ARG A 187 -1.17 -1.39 8.67
N LEU A 188 -2.16 -1.49 9.55
CA LEU A 188 -2.97 -0.35 9.99
C LEU A 188 -2.41 0.24 11.28
N LYS A 189 -2.37 -0.57 12.34
CA LYS A 189 -1.94 -0.17 13.68
C LYS A 189 -0.58 0.55 13.72
N PRO A 190 0.46 0.13 12.95
CA PRO A 190 1.77 0.78 13.05
C PRO A 190 1.74 2.25 12.61
N VAL A 191 0.88 2.62 11.66
CA VAL A 191 0.72 4.03 11.24
C VAL A 191 0.12 4.86 12.37
N HIS A 192 -0.89 4.30 13.05
CA HIS A 192 -1.47 4.94 14.24
C HIS A 192 -0.43 5.08 15.35
N ASP A 193 0.29 4.02 15.71
CA ASP A 193 1.28 4.05 16.78
C ASP A 193 2.37 5.09 16.49
N PHE A 194 2.86 5.15 15.25
CA PHE A 194 3.81 6.17 14.80
C PHE A 194 3.25 7.58 14.99
N LEU A 195 2.02 7.85 14.56
CA LEU A 195 1.42 9.18 14.64
C LEU A 195 1.08 9.62 16.07
N GLN A 196 0.79 8.68 16.97
CA GLN A 196 0.60 8.96 18.40
C GLN A 196 1.92 9.14 19.15
N GLY A 197 2.96 8.38 18.79
CA GLY A 197 4.30 8.48 19.39
C GLY A 197 5.06 9.73 18.94
N THR A 198 4.76 10.25 17.74
CA THR A 198 5.46 11.41 17.18
C THR A 198 4.80 12.70 17.63
N GLN A 199 5.34 13.38 18.64
CA GLN A 199 4.77 14.64 19.14
C GLN A 199 4.95 15.81 18.16
N LYS A 200 6.14 15.95 17.57
CA LYS A 200 6.50 17.01 16.62
C LYS A 200 7.08 16.37 15.35
N LEU A 201 6.59 16.82 14.20
CA LEU A 201 7.19 16.47 12.91
C LEU A 201 8.47 17.27 12.70
N ASP A 202 9.44 16.68 12.02
CA ASP A 202 10.64 17.35 11.53
C ASP A 202 10.31 18.33 10.38
N ARG A 203 11.35 18.92 9.77
CA ARG A 203 11.18 19.88 8.67
C ARG A 203 10.49 19.24 7.47
N PHE A 204 10.92 18.04 7.08
CA PHE A 204 10.38 17.34 5.92
C PHE A 204 8.94 16.90 6.14
N GLY A 205 8.59 16.36 7.31
CA GLY A 205 7.23 15.98 7.63
C GLY A 205 6.25 17.16 7.60
N ARG A 206 6.67 18.35 8.06
CA ARG A 206 5.87 19.58 7.92
C ARG A 206 5.71 20.01 6.47
N LEU A 207 6.77 19.93 5.67
CA LEU A 207 6.71 20.18 4.23
C LEU A 207 5.70 19.23 3.57
N LEU A 208 5.81 17.93 3.83
CA LEU A 208 4.96 16.90 3.26
C LEU A 208 3.47 17.14 3.57
N LEU A 209 3.13 17.46 4.82
CA LEU A 209 1.75 17.80 5.20
C LEU A 209 1.23 19.03 4.46
N ARG A 210 2.04 20.08 4.36
CA ARG A 210 1.67 21.32 3.67
C ARG A 210 1.42 21.08 2.19
N GLU A 211 2.34 20.37 1.51
CA GLU A 211 2.19 20.06 0.07
C GLU A 211 1.06 19.04 -0.18
N ALA A 212 0.73 18.19 0.80
CA ALA A 212 -0.42 17.31 0.76
C ALA A 212 -1.76 18.03 1.03
N GLY A 213 -1.74 19.23 1.62
CA GLY A 213 -2.93 19.93 2.07
C GLY A 213 -3.65 19.23 3.22
N VAL A 214 -2.90 18.58 4.12
CA VAL A 214 -3.45 17.80 5.25
C VAL A 214 -2.95 18.36 6.58
N GLU A 215 -3.88 18.66 7.48
CA GLU A 215 -3.58 19.11 8.83
C GLU A 215 -3.26 17.94 9.77
N LEU A 216 -2.20 18.05 10.56
CA LEU A 216 -1.74 16.97 11.46
C LEU A 216 -2.83 16.50 12.46
N PRO A 217 -3.62 17.38 13.11
CA PRO A 217 -4.69 16.93 14.01
C PRO A 217 -5.76 16.10 13.28
N SER A 218 -6.15 16.55 12.08
CA SER A 218 -7.13 15.85 11.25
C SER A 218 -6.61 14.49 10.78
N LEU A 219 -5.34 14.44 10.34
CA LEU A 219 -4.64 13.19 10.00
C LEU A 219 -4.67 12.18 11.16
N ARG A 220 -4.25 12.61 12.35
CA ARG A 220 -4.21 11.74 13.55
C ARG A 220 -5.59 11.20 13.89
N HIS A 221 -6.60 12.06 13.85
CA HIS A 221 -7.99 11.69 14.14
C HIS A 221 -8.50 10.62 13.15
N GLN A 222 -8.38 10.86 11.84
CA GLN A 222 -8.86 9.94 10.82
C GLN A 222 -8.13 8.59 10.83
N VAL A 223 -6.85 8.58 11.20
CA VAL A 223 -6.08 7.34 11.38
C VAL A 223 -6.54 6.60 12.65
N ALA A 224 -6.71 7.31 13.76
CA ALA A 224 -7.16 6.70 15.02
C ALA A 224 -8.56 6.10 14.89
N GLU A 225 -9.49 6.79 14.24
CA GLU A 225 -10.85 6.30 14.00
C GLU A 225 -10.87 4.96 13.26
N LEU A 226 -10.22 4.89 12.09
CA LEU A 226 -10.24 3.65 11.30
C LEU A 226 -9.53 2.50 12.03
N VAL A 227 -8.45 2.77 12.77
CA VAL A 227 -7.78 1.73 13.57
C VAL A 227 -8.69 1.22 14.68
N ALA A 228 -9.38 2.12 15.39
CA ALA A 228 -10.31 1.77 16.46
C ALA A 228 -11.52 0.98 15.92
N GLU A 229 -12.15 1.47 14.86
CA GLU A 229 -13.32 0.86 14.24
C GLU A 229 -12.98 -0.49 13.60
N GLY A 230 -11.91 -0.53 12.80
CA GLY A 230 -11.45 -1.74 12.11
C GLY A 230 -11.05 -2.86 13.06
N ARG A 231 -10.76 -2.55 14.34
CA ARG A 231 -10.43 -3.55 15.36
C ARG A 231 -11.56 -4.55 15.58
N ARG A 232 -12.83 -4.18 15.36
CA ARG A 232 -13.98 -5.07 15.57
C ARG A 232 -13.94 -6.34 14.72
N PHE A 233 -13.33 -6.27 13.54
CA PHE A 233 -13.18 -7.39 12.60
C PHE A 233 -12.03 -8.34 12.93
N THR A 234 -11.21 -8.04 13.94
CA THR A 234 -10.01 -8.82 14.26
C THR A 234 -10.30 -10.05 15.14
N GLY A 235 -11.52 -10.17 15.67
CA GLY A 235 -11.89 -11.21 16.65
C GLY A 235 -11.21 -11.05 18.03
N GLN A 236 -10.34 -10.04 18.21
CA GLN A 236 -9.65 -9.78 19.48
C GLN A 236 -10.57 -9.14 20.54
N GLY A 237 -11.66 -8.48 20.13
CA GLY A 237 -12.67 -7.92 21.04
C GLY A 237 -13.49 -8.97 21.79
N ALA A 238 -13.87 -10.07 21.10
CA ALA A 238 -14.70 -11.13 21.67
C ALA A 238 -13.94 -12.00 22.71
N LYS A 239 -12.62 -12.15 22.56
CA LYS A 239 -11.79 -12.97 23.48
C LYS A 239 -11.62 -12.37 24.88
N LYS A 240 -11.81 -11.06 25.06
CA LYS A 240 -11.77 -10.42 26.40
C LYS A 240 -13.08 -10.59 27.17
N ALA A 241 -14.23 -10.68 26.49
CA ALA A 241 -15.54 -10.85 27.13
C ALA A 241 -15.77 -12.29 27.65
N ALA A 242 -15.13 -13.30 27.03
CA ALA A 242 -15.24 -14.70 27.45
C ALA A 242 -14.27 -15.10 28.59
N LYS A 243 -13.56 -14.13 29.19
CA LYS A 243 -12.61 -14.33 30.30
C LYS A 243 -12.98 -13.56 31.57
N GLN A 244 -14.21 -13.04 31.66
CA GLN A 244 -14.77 -12.46 32.87
C GLN A 244 -15.86 -13.36 33.42
#